data_AF-A0AAV9ZM43-F1
#
_entry.id   AF-A0AAV9ZM43-F1
#
_cell.length_a   1.000
_cell.length_b   1.000
_cell.length_c   1.000
_cell.angle_alpha   90.00
_cell.angle_beta   90.00
_cell.angle_gamma   90.00
#
_symmetry.space_group_name_H-M   'P 1'
#
loop_
_entity.id
_entity.type
_entity.pdbx_description
1 polymer ?
#
loop_
_entity_poly.entity_id
_entity_poly.type
_entity_poly.pdbx_seq_one_letter_code
_entity_poly.pdbx_strand_id
1 'polypeptide(L)'
;LGDGFIINITVEEIKSLTVPATSFAEDIHRLNQMWDDTSTHWKGDSVLKIKGRSIALIHWPTIFKMTGLWSAHKSSWTDWKFLVDRYRSETPEQFWTTFSSANGTKLSYTSINNQLRDERKAADEDLAQQARLEYGDEFAHKFSYRCSKTGQRVVMSKASAIAREYRRLNGH
;
A
#
# COMPACT_ATOMS: atom_id res chain seq x y z
N LEU A 1 0.31 7.69 17.65
CA LEU A 1 -0.97 7.20 17.07
C LEU A 1 -1.76 8.40 16.60
N GLY A 2 -2.86 8.19 15.87
CA GLY A 2 -3.65 9.27 15.26
C GLY A 2 -4.25 10.26 16.26
N ASP A 3 -4.41 9.84 17.52
CA ASP A 3 -4.84 10.66 18.67
C ASP A 3 -3.67 11.41 19.36
N GLY A 4 -2.45 11.35 18.82
CA GLY A 4 -1.26 11.92 19.43
C GLY A 4 -0.63 11.05 20.53
N PHE A 5 -1.23 9.91 20.89
CA PHE A 5 -0.67 9.04 21.93
C PHE A 5 0.63 8.37 21.47
N ILE A 6 1.62 8.35 22.35
CA ILE A 6 2.92 7.70 22.11
C ILE A 6 2.96 6.37 22.87
N ILE A 7 3.18 5.27 22.15
CA ILE A 7 3.41 3.95 22.74
C ILE A 7 4.91 3.72 22.81
N ASN A 8 5.43 3.57 24.04
CA ASN A 8 6.79 3.11 24.26
C ASN A 8 6.80 1.58 24.31
N ILE A 9 7.52 0.96 23.38
CA ILE A 9 7.68 -0.49 23.28
C ILE A 9 9.12 -0.83 22.87
N THR A 10 9.69 -1.86 23.50
CA THR A 10 11.02 -2.41 23.20
C THR A 10 10.97 -3.38 22.03
N VAL A 11 12.11 -3.62 21.36
CA VAL A 11 12.17 -4.58 20.23
C VAL A 11 11.81 -5.98 20.69
N GLU A 12 12.20 -6.37 21.91
CA GLU A 12 11.89 -7.64 22.55
C GLU A 12 10.39 -7.80 22.76
N GLU A 13 9.71 -6.76 23.28
CA GLU A 13 8.26 -6.75 23.40
C GLU A 13 7.59 -6.92 22.02
N ILE A 14 8.07 -6.23 20.97
CA ILE A 14 7.50 -6.38 19.60
C ILE A 14 7.71 -7.80 19.08
N LYS A 15 8.90 -8.39 19.26
CA LYS A 15 9.19 -9.78 18.84
C LYS A 15 8.32 -10.81 19.57
N SER A 16 7.91 -10.51 20.80
CA SER A 16 6.99 -11.35 21.57
C SER A 16 5.51 -11.17 21.19
N LEU A 17 5.17 -10.15 20.39
CA LEU A 17 3.79 -9.94 19.96
C LEU A 17 3.32 -11.10 19.09
N THR A 18 2.21 -11.69 19.49
CA THR A 18 1.47 -12.60 18.62
C THR A 18 0.68 -11.75 17.63
N VAL A 19 1.08 -11.77 16.36
CA VAL A 19 0.33 -11.14 15.27
C VAL A 19 -0.79 -12.10 14.86
N PRO A 20 -2.07 -11.73 14.99
CA PRO A 20 -3.15 -12.61 14.58
C PRO A 20 -3.10 -12.85 13.07
N ALA A 21 -3.30 -14.10 12.66
CA ALA A 21 -3.60 -14.41 11.27
C ALA A 21 -4.87 -13.64 10.88
N THR A 22 -4.72 -12.65 10.00
CA THR A 22 -5.78 -11.72 9.64
C THR A 22 -6.06 -11.80 8.16
N SER A 23 -7.33 -12.01 7.80
CA SER A 23 -7.83 -11.93 6.44
C SER A 23 -9.04 -11.00 6.40
N PHE A 24 -9.11 -10.19 5.35
CA PHE A 24 -10.23 -9.30 5.07
C PHE A 24 -10.92 -9.67 3.75
N ALA A 25 -10.74 -10.91 3.28
CA ALA A 25 -11.29 -11.38 2.01
C ALA A 25 -12.81 -11.21 1.93
N GLU A 26 -13.50 -11.41 3.06
CA GLU A 26 -14.97 -11.34 3.14
C GLU A 26 -15.50 -9.99 3.64
N ASP A 27 -14.64 -9.10 4.15
CA ASP A 27 -15.07 -7.87 4.83
C ASP A 27 -14.10 -6.71 4.60
N ILE A 28 -14.20 -6.13 3.40
CA ILE A 28 -13.46 -4.92 2.99
C ILE A 28 -13.89 -3.71 3.84
N HIS A 29 -15.14 -3.68 4.30
CA HIS A 29 -15.62 -2.57 5.11
C HIS A 29 -14.91 -2.54 6.47
N ARG A 30 -14.76 -3.70 7.13
CA ARG A 30 -13.96 -3.83 8.35
C ARG A 30 -12.50 -3.48 8.13
N LEU A 31 -11.91 -3.88 6.99
CA LEU A 31 -10.55 -3.45 6.64
C LEU A 31 -10.44 -1.91 6.62
N ASN A 32 -11.38 -1.23 5.97
CA ASN A 32 -11.41 0.23 5.91
C ASN A 32 -11.51 0.88 7.29
N GLN A 33 -12.28 0.29 8.20
CA GLN A 33 -12.44 0.75 9.58
C GLN A 33 -11.20 0.56 10.46
N MET A 34 -10.31 -0.35 10.08
CA MET A 34 -9.07 -0.68 10.81
C MET A 34 -7.81 -0.05 10.20
N TRP A 35 -7.92 0.56 9.01
CA TRP A 35 -6.78 0.96 8.21
C TRP A 35 -5.95 2.08 8.83
N ASP A 36 -6.61 3.17 9.21
CA ASP A 36 -5.95 4.45 9.52
C ASP A 36 -6.69 5.17 10.65
N ASP A 37 -6.00 5.35 11.77
CA ASP A 37 -6.49 5.95 13.02
C ASP A 37 -6.57 7.48 12.99
N THR A 38 -6.18 8.12 11.90
CA THR A 38 -6.38 9.56 11.67
C THR A 38 -7.62 9.87 10.84
N SER A 39 -8.22 8.85 10.20
CA SER A 39 -9.38 9.01 9.33
C SER A 39 -10.71 8.92 10.09
N THR A 40 -11.77 9.52 9.56
CA THR A 40 -13.15 9.39 10.07
C THR A 40 -13.70 7.96 9.99
N HIS A 41 -13.03 7.09 9.22
CA HIS A 41 -13.39 5.67 9.11
C HIS A 41 -12.95 4.85 10.33
N TRP A 42 -11.96 5.32 11.09
CA TRP A 42 -11.44 4.60 12.25
C TRP A 42 -12.52 4.31 13.29
N LYS A 43 -12.62 3.06 13.71
CA LYS A 43 -13.60 2.63 14.74
C LYS A 43 -12.99 2.34 16.11
N GLY A 44 -11.71 2.67 16.33
CA GLY A 44 -11.06 2.45 17.63
C GLY A 44 -10.61 1.00 17.87
N ASP A 45 -10.84 0.09 16.93
CA ASP A 45 -10.48 -1.32 17.06
C ASP A 45 -9.62 -1.79 15.88
N SER A 46 -8.71 -2.71 16.18
CA SER A 46 -7.86 -3.38 15.21
C SER A 46 -7.39 -4.71 15.76
N VAL A 47 -7.02 -5.61 14.86
CA VAL A 47 -6.54 -6.95 15.19
C VAL A 47 -5.27 -6.93 16.05
N LEU A 48 -4.39 -5.95 15.87
CA LEU A 48 -3.17 -5.83 16.66
C LEU A 48 -3.42 -4.90 17.85
N LYS A 49 -3.17 -5.41 19.06
CA LYS A 49 -3.22 -4.61 20.29
C LYS A 49 -1.86 -4.62 20.97
N ILE A 50 -1.34 -3.44 21.29
CA ILE A 50 -0.08 -3.27 22.02
C ILE A 50 -0.39 -2.55 23.33
N LYS A 51 -0.04 -3.17 24.46
CA LYS A 51 -0.33 -2.63 25.81
C LYS A 51 -1.80 -2.22 25.97
N GLY A 52 -2.71 -3.05 25.45
CA GLY A 52 -4.16 -2.83 25.48
C GLY A 52 -4.71 -1.84 24.45
N ARG A 53 -3.87 -1.18 23.64
CA ARG A 53 -4.31 -0.22 22.62
C ARG A 53 -4.32 -0.84 21.22
N SER A 54 -5.43 -0.61 20.50
CA SER A 54 -5.60 -0.98 19.11
C SER A 54 -4.63 -0.21 18.20
N ILE A 55 -3.95 -0.92 17.31
CA ILE A 55 -2.98 -0.37 16.38
C ILE A 55 -3.53 -0.46 14.96
N ALA A 56 -3.81 0.69 14.34
CA ALA A 56 -4.24 0.74 12.95
C ALA A 56 -3.21 0.10 11.99
N LEU A 57 -3.71 -0.48 10.90
CA LEU A 57 -2.89 -1.23 9.94
C LEU A 57 -1.83 -0.36 9.26
N ILE A 58 -2.07 0.96 9.13
CA ILE A 58 -1.10 1.91 8.55
C ILE A 58 0.23 1.94 9.31
N HIS A 59 0.25 1.59 10.60
CA HIS A 59 1.46 1.57 11.44
C HIS A 59 2.25 0.26 11.36
N TRP A 60 1.68 -0.81 10.78
CA TRP A 60 2.33 -2.13 10.70
C TRP A 60 3.70 -2.12 10.03
N PRO A 61 3.95 -1.38 8.93
CA PRO A 61 5.26 -1.34 8.31
C PRO A 61 6.34 -0.83 9.27
N THR A 62 6.03 0.15 10.12
CA THR A 62 6.97 0.70 11.10
C THR A 62 7.31 -0.35 12.16
N ILE A 63 6.30 -1.05 12.67
CA ILE A 63 6.44 -2.04 13.75
C ILE A 63 7.17 -3.29 13.24
N PHE A 64 6.74 -3.86 12.11
CA PHE A 64 7.26 -5.14 11.63
C PHE A 64 8.62 -5.06 10.95
N LYS A 65 9.02 -3.87 10.46
CA LYS A 65 10.39 -3.67 9.95
C LYS A 65 11.42 -3.80 11.07
N MET A 66 11.07 -3.44 12.31
CA MET A 66 11.96 -3.55 13.47
C MET A 66 12.16 -4.99 13.93
N THR A 67 11.25 -5.92 13.58
CA THR A 67 11.30 -7.31 14.04
C THR A 67 11.68 -8.32 12.96
N GLY A 68 11.80 -7.88 11.71
CA GLY A 68 12.02 -8.78 10.56
C GLY A 68 10.76 -9.49 10.07
N LEU A 69 9.60 -9.31 10.73
CA LEU A 69 8.31 -9.90 10.33
C LEU A 69 7.69 -9.23 9.09
N TRP A 70 8.25 -8.11 8.64
CA TRP A 70 7.73 -7.34 7.53
C TRP A 70 7.65 -8.15 6.23
N SER A 71 8.64 -9.00 5.94
CA SER A 71 8.66 -9.79 4.70
C SER A 71 7.42 -10.67 4.54
N ALA A 72 6.96 -11.30 5.62
CA ALA A 72 5.80 -12.18 5.63
C ALA A 72 4.46 -11.43 5.45
N HIS A 73 4.37 -10.19 5.95
CA HIS A 73 3.12 -9.41 5.95
C HIS A 73 3.04 -8.38 4.82
N LYS A 74 4.16 -8.09 4.15
CA LYS A 74 4.26 -7.02 3.16
C LYS A 74 3.29 -7.18 2.01
N SER A 75 3.08 -8.39 1.48
CA SER A 75 2.18 -8.63 0.35
C SER A 75 0.73 -8.32 0.74
N SER A 76 0.23 -8.93 1.82
CA SER A 76 -1.12 -8.69 2.33
C SER A 76 -1.35 -7.23 2.69
N TRP A 77 -0.40 -6.59 3.39
CA TRP A 77 -0.49 -5.18 3.71
C TRP A 77 -0.56 -4.30 2.46
N THR A 78 0.23 -4.64 1.43
CA THR A 78 0.22 -3.90 0.16
C THR A 78 -1.14 -4.03 -0.52
N ASP A 79 -1.68 -5.24 -0.61
CA ASP A 79 -3.02 -5.46 -1.17
C ASP A 79 -4.09 -4.68 -0.41
N TRP A 80 -4.06 -4.73 0.93
CA TRP A 80 -4.97 -3.94 1.77
C TRP A 80 -4.88 -2.46 1.52
N LYS A 81 -3.65 -1.91 1.40
CA LYS A 81 -3.45 -0.49 1.09
C LYS A 81 -4.20 -0.08 -0.15
N PHE A 82 -3.94 -0.76 -1.27
CA PHE A 82 -4.51 -0.37 -2.55
C PHE A 82 -6.01 -0.63 -2.63
N LEU A 83 -6.48 -1.66 -1.93
CA LEU A 83 -7.90 -1.92 -1.80
C LEU A 83 -8.62 -0.82 -1.03
N VAL A 84 -8.05 -0.37 0.10
CA VAL A 84 -8.62 0.74 0.89
C VAL A 84 -8.54 2.06 0.12
N ASP A 85 -7.41 2.35 -0.53
CA ASP A 85 -7.25 3.55 -1.36
C ASP A 85 -8.35 3.60 -2.45
N ARG A 86 -8.59 2.48 -3.16
CA ARG A 86 -9.67 2.40 -4.15
C ARG A 86 -11.05 2.54 -3.50
N TYR A 87 -11.30 1.80 -2.41
CA TYR A 87 -12.59 1.82 -1.72
C TYR A 87 -12.95 3.20 -1.14
N ARG A 88 -11.95 4.01 -0.76
CA ARG A 88 -12.14 5.39 -0.28
C ARG A 88 -12.24 6.43 -1.40
N SER A 89 -11.76 6.12 -2.60
CA SER A 89 -11.85 7.04 -3.75
C SER A 89 -13.25 7.12 -4.36
N GLU A 90 -14.15 6.20 -3.99
CA GLU A 90 -15.49 6.02 -4.54
C GLU A 90 -16.50 5.81 -3.41
N THR A 91 -17.79 5.86 -3.72
CA THR A 91 -18.79 5.34 -2.77
C THR A 91 -18.78 3.80 -2.77
N PRO A 92 -19.24 3.13 -1.70
CA PRO A 92 -19.34 1.67 -1.68
C PRO A 92 -20.15 1.09 -2.85
N GLU A 93 -21.19 1.80 -3.30
CA GLU A 93 -22.04 1.40 -4.43
C GLU A 93 -21.28 1.47 -5.75
N GLN A 94 -20.50 2.53 -5.96
CA GLN A 94 -19.65 2.68 -7.15
C GLN A 94 -18.54 1.64 -7.18
N PHE A 95 -17.91 1.38 -6.03
CA PHE A 95 -16.92 0.34 -5.87
C PHE A 95 -17.51 -1.02 -6.28
N TRP A 96 -18.66 -1.41 -5.73
CA TRP A 96 -19.27 -2.69 -6.06
C TRP A 96 -19.85 -2.74 -7.47
N THR A 97 -20.22 -1.62 -8.08
CA THR A 97 -20.57 -1.56 -9.50
C THR A 97 -19.38 -1.94 -10.37
N THR A 98 -18.18 -1.46 -10.03
CA THR A 98 -16.93 -1.78 -10.74
C THR A 98 -16.48 -3.22 -10.48
N PHE A 99 -16.60 -3.69 -9.24
CA PHE A 99 -16.11 -4.99 -8.80
C PHE A 99 -17.21 -6.04 -8.63
N SER A 100 -18.17 -6.06 -9.56
CA SER A 100 -19.15 -7.14 -9.69
C SER A 100 -19.16 -7.70 -11.11
N SER A 101 -19.55 -8.95 -11.25
CA SER A 101 -19.80 -9.59 -12.55
C SER A 101 -21.04 -9.00 -13.21
N ALA A 102 -21.24 -9.31 -14.50
CA ALA A 102 -22.43 -8.88 -15.26
C ALA A 102 -23.76 -9.28 -14.60
N ASN A 103 -23.76 -10.32 -13.76
CA ASN A 103 -24.94 -10.81 -13.05
C ASN A 103 -25.11 -10.16 -11.66
N GLY A 104 -24.29 -9.15 -11.32
CA GLY A 104 -24.32 -8.46 -10.03
C GLY A 104 -23.64 -9.21 -8.88
N THR A 105 -22.96 -10.34 -9.16
CA THR A 105 -22.19 -11.06 -8.14
C THR A 105 -20.87 -10.34 -7.89
N LYS A 106 -20.60 -9.95 -6.64
CA LYS A 106 -19.33 -9.35 -6.24
C LYS A 106 -18.15 -10.25 -6.61
N LEU A 107 -17.08 -9.65 -7.13
CA LEU A 107 -15.84 -10.35 -7.43
C LEU A 107 -15.17 -10.86 -6.15
N SER A 108 -14.40 -11.95 -6.27
CA SER A 108 -13.61 -12.45 -5.15
C SER A 108 -12.52 -11.45 -4.75
N TYR A 109 -12.10 -11.46 -3.48
CA TYR A 109 -10.99 -10.64 -2.99
C TYR A 109 -9.72 -10.75 -3.87
N THR A 110 -9.38 -11.97 -4.29
CA THR A 110 -8.22 -12.21 -5.16
C THR A 110 -8.42 -11.58 -6.53
N SER A 111 -9.62 -11.70 -7.11
CA SER A 111 -9.96 -11.08 -8.40
C SER A 111 -9.85 -9.56 -8.34
N ILE A 112 -10.39 -8.93 -7.29
CA ILE A 112 -10.30 -7.48 -7.07
C ILE A 112 -8.84 -7.05 -6.97
N ASN A 113 -8.04 -7.72 -6.15
CA ASN A 113 -6.62 -7.36 -6.00
C ASN A 113 -5.81 -7.56 -7.28
N ASN A 114 -6.10 -8.60 -8.07
CA ASN A 114 -5.46 -8.80 -9.38
C ASN A 114 -5.82 -7.67 -10.34
N GLN A 115 -7.11 -7.31 -10.44
CA GLN A 115 -7.53 -6.19 -11.27
C GLN A 115 -6.86 -4.88 -10.83
N LEU A 116 -6.81 -4.58 -9.53
CA LEU A 116 -6.10 -3.41 -9.01
C LEU A 116 -4.59 -3.45 -9.28
N ARG A 117 -3.97 -4.63 -9.33
CA ARG A 117 -2.55 -4.77 -9.71
C ARG A 117 -2.35 -4.47 -11.19
N ASP A 118 -3.24 -4.96 -12.04
CA ASP A 118 -3.18 -4.74 -13.49
C ASP A 118 -3.43 -3.27 -13.83
N GLU A 119 -4.43 -2.63 -13.23
CA GLU A 119 -4.70 -1.19 -13.38
C GLU A 119 -3.48 -0.33 -13.00
N ARG A 120 -2.82 -0.66 -11.87
CA ARG A 120 -1.61 0.06 -11.44
C ARG A 120 -0.43 -0.19 -12.38
N LYS A 121 -0.29 -1.41 -12.88
CA LYS A 121 0.77 -1.74 -13.83
C LYS A 121 0.58 -0.93 -15.11
N ALA A 122 -0.63 -0.88 -15.66
CA ALA A 122 -0.97 -0.09 -16.83
C ALA A 122 -0.70 1.41 -16.58
N ALA A 123 -1.18 1.97 -15.46
CA ALA A 123 -0.95 3.37 -15.12
C ALA A 123 0.54 3.72 -14.94
N ASP A 124 1.33 2.83 -14.33
CA ASP A 124 2.77 3.01 -14.22
C ASP A 124 3.48 2.89 -15.58
N GLU A 125 2.99 2.06 -16.50
CA GLU A 125 3.48 1.97 -17.89
C GLU A 125 3.20 3.24 -18.67
N ASP A 126 1.97 3.77 -18.60
CA ASP A 126 1.58 5.03 -19.24
C ASP A 126 2.42 6.19 -18.74
N LEU A 127 2.60 6.33 -17.42
CA LEU A 127 3.45 7.38 -16.84
C LEU A 127 4.92 7.20 -17.22
N ALA A 128 5.40 5.96 -17.31
CA ALA A 128 6.77 5.71 -17.74
C ALA A 128 6.98 6.07 -19.21
N GLN A 129 6.00 5.81 -20.07
CA GLN A 129 6.02 6.23 -21.47
C GLN A 129 5.97 7.76 -21.57
N GLN A 130 5.07 8.41 -20.83
CA GLN A 130 4.98 9.86 -20.78
C GLN A 130 6.31 10.49 -20.33
N ALA A 131 6.92 9.98 -19.26
CA ALA A 131 8.22 10.45 -18.79
C ALA A 131 9.32 10.31 -19.87
N ARG A 132 9.32 9.22 -20.64
CA ARG A 132 10.29 9.04 -21.75
C ARG A 132 10.07 10.04 -22.87
N LEU A 133 8.82 10.33 -23.23
CA LEU A 133 8.47 11.29 -24.26
C LEU A 133 8.81 12.72 -23.84
N GLU A 134 8.45 13.10 -22.62
CA GLU A 134 8.63 14.47 -22.11
C GLU A 134 10.09 14.82 -21.87
N TYR A 135 10.85 13.91 -21.25
CA TYR A 135 12.24 14.19 -20.89
C TYR A 135 13.24 13.86 -22.01
N GLY A 136 12.85 13.04 -23.01
CA GLY A 136 13.68 12.74 -24.18
C GLY A 136 15.14 12.41 -23.82
N ASP A 137 16.07 13.22 -24.30
CA ASP A 137 17.52 13.07 -24.05
C ASP A 137 17.91 13.23 -22.57
N GLU A 138 17.16 14.02 -21.80
CA GLU A 138 17.36 14.20 -20.35
C GLU A 138 16.81 13.02 -19.53
N PHE A 139 16.08 12.08 -20.15
CA PHE A 139 15.49 10.96 -19.43
C PHE A 139 16.55 10.14 -18.68
N ALA A 140 17.63 9.75 -19.35
CA ALA A 140 18.70 8.97 -18.71
C ALA A 140 19.38 9.76 -17.58
N HIS A 141 19.36 11.09 -17.64
CA HIS A 141 19.92 11.93 -16.61
C HIS A 141 19.01 12.00 -15.36
N LYS A 142 17.72 12.28 -15.56
CA LYS A 142 16.72 12.43 -14.49
C LYS A 142 16.26 11.10 -13.88
N PHE A 143 16.12 10.06 -14.69
CA PHE A 143 15.62 8.74 -14.31
C PHE A 143 16.75 7.73 -14.17
N SER A 144 17.70 8.04 -13.29
CA SER A 144 18.80 7.16 -12.97
C SER A 144 19.05 7.08 -11.47
N TYR A 145 19.69 6.01 -11.02
CA TYR A 145 20.13 5.85 -9.65
C TYR A 145 21.56 5.35 -9.59
N ARG A 146 22.22 5.56 -8.45
CA ARG A 146 23.55 5.02 -8.21
C ARG A 146 23.42 3.58 -7.71
N CYS A 147 24.00 2.64 -8.45
CA CYS A 147 24.07 1.24 -8.02
C CYS A 147 24.96 1.16 -6.77
N SER A 148 24.44 0.63 -5.66
CA SER A 148 25.21 0.52 -4.41
C SER A 148 26.37 -0.47 -4.49
N LYS A 149 26.30 -1.46 -5.40
CA LYS A 149 27.36 -2.47 -5.57
C LYS A 149 28.53 -1.99 -6.42
N THR A 150 28.25 -1.30 -7.53
CA THR A 150 29.27 -0.90 -8.51
C THR A 150 29.57 0.60 -8.48
N GLY A 151 28.77 1.40 -7.78
CA GLY A 151 28.86 2.86 -7.76
C GLY A 151 28.45 3.53 -9.09
N GLN A 152 28.17 2.75 -10.13
CA GLN A 152 27.82 3.24 -11.46
C GLN A 152 26.40 3.78 -11.51
N ARG A 153 26.17 4.72 -12.42
CA ARG A 153 24.85 5.27 -12.69
C ARG A 153 24.07 4.33 -13.61
N VAL A 154 22.90 3.89 -13.16
CA VAL A 154 22.03 2.96 -13.87
C VAL A 154 20.72 3.66 -14.21
N VAL A 155 20.34 3.65 -15.48
CA VAL A 155 19.06 4.18 -15.96
C VAL A 155 17.93 3.26 -15.49
N MET A 156 16.84 3.86 -15.01
CA MET A 156 15.68 3.10 -14.56
C MET A 156 15.00 2.40 -15.75
N SER A 157 14.73 1.10 -15.60
CA SER A 157 14.05 0.28 -16.61
C SER A 157 12.63 -0.12 -16.19
N LYS A 158 12.36 -0.25 -14.89
CA LYS A 158 11.06 -0.66 -14.37
C LYS A 158 10.05 0.49 -14.44
N ALA A 159 8.90 0.27 -15.06
CA ALA A 159 7.83 1.26 -15.20
C ALA A 159 7.43 1.89 -13.85
N SER A 160 7.19 1.08 -12.81
CA SER A 160 6.86 1.58 -11.47
C SER A 160 7.93 2.44 -10.81
N ALA A 161 9.22 2.19 -11.09
CA ALA A 161 10.31 3.03 -10.60
C ALA A 161 10.33 4.38 -11.32
N ILE A 162 10.12 4.37 -12.64
CA ILE A 162 10.05 5.56 -13.47
C ILE A 162 8.83 6.40 -13.09
N ALA A 163 7.63 5.80 -13.01
CA ALA A 163 6.39 6.48 -12.62
C ALA A 163 6.50 7.14 -11.24
N ARG A 164 7.13 6.47 -10.26
CA ARG A 164 7.39 7.07 -8.95
C ARG A 164 8.30 8.30 -9.03
N GLU A 165 9.39 8.21 -9.79
CA GLU A 165 10.32 9.33 -9.95
C GLU A 165 9.67 10.49 -10.72
N TYR A 166 8.83 10.17 -11.71
CA TYR A 166 8.09 11.15 -12.50
C TYR A 166 7.10 11.94 -11.63
N ARG A 167 6.31 11.25 -10.78
CA ARG A 167 5.43 11.91 -9.79
C ARG A 167 6.23 12.83 -8.86
N ARG A 168 7.39 12.37 -8.37
CA ARG A 168 8.29 13.15 -7.51
C ARG A 168 8.80 14.43 -8.18
N LEU A 169 9.19 14.36 -9.45
CA LEU A 169 9.70 15.50 -10.21
C LEU A 169 8.60 16.54 -10.50
N ASN A 170 7.36 16.07 -10.69
CA ASN A 170 6.22 16.91 -11.06
C ASN A 170 5.37 17.37 -9.85
N GLY A 171 5.76 17.03 -8.62
CA GLY A 171 5.07 17.49 -7.40
C GLY A 171 3.73 16.82 -7.12
N HIS A 172 3.54 15.58 -7.60
CA HIS A 172 2.35 14.75 -7.37
C HIS A 172 2.53 13.77 -6.21
#